data_AF-A0A3A0APT4-F1
#
_entry.id   AF-A0A3A0APT4-F1
#
_cell.length_a   1.000
_cell.length_b   1.000
_cell.length_c   1.000
_cell.angle_alpha   90.00
_cell.angle_beta   90.00
_cell.angle_gamma   90.00
#
_symmetry.space_group_name_H-M   'P 1'
#
loop_
_entity.id
_entity.type
_entity.pdbx_description
1 polymer ?
#
loop_
_entity_poly.entity_id
_entity_poly.type
_entity_poly.pdbx_seq_one_letter_code
_entity_poly.pdbx_strand_id
1 'polypeptide(L)'
;MVAKPASIDIEEVGSLRDLVDEMRRDGEPRFLRVDDQNVAVLIPLHAHGRRLRTRTVTAEDMEAFLSSAGGWKDIVDVEQFKRDNAASRRMSTRPPIDV
;
A
#
# COMPACT_ATOMS: atom_id res chain seq x y z
N MET A 1 -0.12 17.35 -12.57
CA MET A 1 -1.30 17.45 -11.70
C MET A 1 -2.26 16.36 -12.12
N VAL A 2 -2.62 15.42 -11.22
CA VAL A 2 -3.58 14.35 -11.55
C VAL A 2 -4.99 14.92 -11.39
N ALA A 3 -5.81 14.86 -12.44
CA ALA A 3 -7.20 15.29 -12.38
C ALA A 3 -7.99 14.40 -11.40
N LYS A 4 -8.80 15.01 -10.53
CA LYS A 4 -9.69 14.26 -9.62
C LYS A 4 -10.78 13.58 -10.48
N PRO A 5 -11.01 12.26 -10.33
CA PRO A 5 -12.05 11.59 -11.09
C PRO A 5 -13.44 12.12 -10.69
N ALA A 6 -14.29 12.38 -11.68
CA ALA A 6 -15.70 12.67 -11.47
C ALA A 6 -16.46 11.39 -11.10
N SER A 7 -17.42 11.48 -10.18
CA SER A 7 -18.29 10.36 -9.81
C SER A 7 -19.51 10.30 -10.74
N ILE A 8 -19.92 9.09 -11.12
CA ILE A 8 -21.15 8.82 -11.87
C ILE A 8 -22.01 7.89 -11.02
N ASP A 9 -23.28 8.25 -10.82
CA ASP A 9 -24.26 7.38 -10.16
C ASP A 9 -24.75 6.32 -11.15
N ILE A 10 -24.54 5.06 -10.79
CA ILE A 10 -24.82 3.90 -11.67
C ILE A 10 -26.28 3.41 -11.59
N GLU A 11 -27.16 4.13 -10.89
CA GLU A 11 -28.54 3.69 -10.64
C GLU A 11 -29.39 3.62 -11.91
N GLU A 12 -29.06 4.41 -12.94
CA GLU A 12 -29.84 4.52 -14.18
C GLU A 12 -29.37 3.55 -15.29
N VAL A 13 -28.22 2.89 -15.11
CA VAL A 13 -27.66 1.94 -16.09
C VAL A 13 -27.69 0.53 -15.49
N GLY A 14 -28.81 -0.16 -15.63
CA GLY A 14 -29.05 -1.48 -15.02
C GLY A 14 -27.94 -2.51 -15.28
N SER A 15 -27.42 -2.56 -16.50
CA SER A 15 -26.32 -3.48 -16.88
C SER A 15 -25.00 -3.20 -16.15
N LEU A 16 -24.75 -1.94 -15.78
CA LEU A 16 -23.55 -1.57 -15.04
C LEU A 16 -23.67 -1.97 -13.56
N ARG A 17 -24.88 -1.93 -13.01
CA ARG A 17 -25.15 -2.39 -11.64
C ARG A 17 -24.91 -3.89 -11.50
N ASP A 18 -25.41 -4.69 -12.42
CA ASP A 18 -25.22 -6.15 -12.41
C ASP A 18 -23.74 -6.52 -12.48
N LEU A 19 -22.98 -5.84 -13.34
CA LEU A 19 -21.52 -6.04 -13.45
C LEU A 19 -20.79 -5.68 -12.16
N VAL A 20 -21.20 -4.59 -11.49
CA VAL A 20 -20.63 -4.18 -10.20
C VAL A 20 -20.95 -5.19 -9.10
N ASP A 21 -22.17 -5.73 -9.07
CA ASP A 21 -22.58 -6.74 -8.09
C ASP A 21 -21.84 -8.07 -8.31
N GLU A 22 -21.59 -8.45 -9.56
CA GLU A 22 -20.78 -9.62 -9.89
C GLU A 22 -19.31 -9.44 -9.46
N MET A 23 -18.70 -8.31 -9.80
CA MET A 23 -17.33 -7.93 -9.40
C MET A 23 -17.18 -7.83 -7.87
N ARG A 24 -18.23 -7.42 -7.15
CA ARG A 24 -18.22 -7.41 -5.68
C ARG A 24 -18.25 -8.81 -5.08
N ARG A 25 -18.85 -9.78 -5.79
CA ARG A 25 -18.99 -11.16 -5.32
C ARG A 25 -17.69 -11.93 -5.45
N ASP A 26 -16.96 -11.77 -6.55
CA ASP A 26 -15.70 -12.46 -6.81
C ASP A 26 -14.48 -11.72 -6.20
N GLY A 27 -14.56 -10.38 -6.06
CA GLY A 27 -13.45 -9.56 -5.58
C GLY A 27 -12.35 -9.36 -6.62
N GLU A 28 -12.60 -9.68 -7.89
CA GLU A 28 -11.62 -9.64 -8.95
C GLU A 28 -11.78 -8.38 -9.84
N PRO A 29 -10.69 -7.68 -10.19
CA PRO A 29 -10.75 -6.54 -11.12
C PRO A 29 -11.23 -6.96 -12.53
N ARG A 30 -11.97 -6.08 -13.19
CA ARG A 30 -12.48 -6.31 -14.56
C ARG A 30 -12.10 -5.17 -15.49
N PHE A 31 -11.64 -5.50 -16.70
CA PHE A 31 -11.42 -4.50 -17.76
C PHE A 31 -12.70 -4.25 -18.55
N LEU A 32 -13.02 -2.99 -18.77
CA LEU A 32 -14.03 -2.57 -19.73
C LEU A 32 -13.35 -2.40 -21.09
N ARG A 33 -13.90 -3.09 -22.10
CA ARG A 33 -13.39 -3.07 -23.47
C ARG A 33 -14.43 -2.51 -24.43
N VAL A 34 -13.97 -1.67 -25.35
CA VAL A 34 -14.73 -1.15 -26.51
C VAL A 34 -13.85 -1.37 -27.73
N ASP A 35 -14.38 -1.96 -28.79
CA ASP A 35 -13.64 -2.25 -30.02
C ASP A 35 -12.29 -2.93 -29.79
N ASP A 36 -12.30 -3.97 -28.93
CA ASP A 36 -11.12 -4.71 -28.47
C ASP A 36 -10.07 -3.92 -27.69
N GLN A 37 -10.29 -2.65 -27.38
CA GLN A 37 -9.36 -1.82 -26.59
C GLN A 37 -9.82 -1.69 -25.15
N ASN A 38 -8.89 -1.80 -24.20
CA ASN A 38 -9.15 -1.53 -22.79
C ASN A 38 -9.38 -0.02 -22.60
N VAL A 39 -10.58 0.38 -22.19
CA VAL A 39 -10.96 1.79 -21.99
C VAL A 39 -11.01 2.18 -20.51
N ALA A 40 -11.31 1.23 -19.63
CA ALA A 40 -11.35 1.47 -18.19
C ALA A 40 -11.12 0.16 -17.42
N VAL A 41 -10.76 0.28 -16.14
CA VAL A 41 -10.69 -0.82 -15.20
C VAL A 41 -11.67 -0.57 -14.06
N LEU A 42 -12.49 -1.57 -13.78
CA LEU A 42 -13.34 -1.63 -12.60
C LEU A 42 -12.60 -2.44 -11.54
N ILE A 43 -12.34 -1.81 -10.40
CA ILE A 43 -11.65 -2.44 -9.27
C ILE A 43 -12.64 -2.50 -8.11
N PRO A 44 -12.85 -3.68 -7.50
CA PRO A 44 -13.65 -3.76 -6.29
C PRO A 44 -12.94 -3.00 -5.18
N LEU A 45 -13.57 -1.92 -4.73
CA LEU A 45 -13.14 -1.21 -3.54
C LEU A 45 -13.59 -2.03 -2.34
N HIS A 46 -12.72 -2.89 -1.83
CA HIS A 46 -12.88 -3.36 -0.46
C HIS A 46 -12.81 -2.11 0.42
N ALA A 47 -13.87 -1.83 1.19
CA ALA A 47 -13.77 -0.86 2.28
C ALA A 47 -12.54 -1.29 3.08
N HIS A 48 -11.43 -0.55 2.98
CA HIS A 48 -10.17 -0.89 3.62
C HIS A 48 -10.51 -1.35 5.02
N GLY A 49 -10.29 -2.65 5.27
CA GLY A 49 -10.86 -3.36 6.41
C GLY A 49 -10.74 -2.44 7.61
N ARG A 50 -11.91 -1.99 8.11
CA ARG A 50 -12.08 -1.01 9.20
C ARG A 50 -10.79 -0.95 9.99
N ARG A 51 -9.94 0.07 9.75
CA ARG A 51 -8.54 0.16 10.25
C ARG A 51 -8.45 -0.71 11.49
N LEU A 52 -7.80 -1.88 11.39
CA LEU A 52 -7.64 -2.81 12.52
C LEU A 52 -7.43 -1.94 13.73
N ARG A 53 -8.39 -1.97 14.66
CA ARG A 53 -8.49 -1.00 15.75
C ARG A 53 -7.12 -1.01 16.42
N THR A 54 -6.27 -0.05 16.06
CA THR A 54 -4.86 -0.09 16.46
C THR A 54 -4.92 0.01 17.96
N ARG A 55 -4.28 -0.93 18.66
CA ARG A 55 -4.24 -0.91 20.13
C ARG A 55 -3.93 0.52 20.57
N THR A 56 -4.74 1.07 21.46
CA THR A 56 -4.45 2.38 22.05
C THR A 56 -3.11 2.29 22.73
N VAL A 57 -2.14 3.09 22.28
CA VAL A 57 -0.79 3.13 22.86
C VAL A 57 -0.92 3.54 24.33
N THR A 58 -0.43 2.70 25.25
CA THR A 58 -0.45 2.99 26.68
C THR A 58 0.78 3.78 27.10
N ALA A 59 0.76 4.34 28.31
CA ALA A 59 1.95 4.97 28.90
C ALA A 59 3.10 3.95 29.05
N GLU A 60 2.80 2.71 29.43
CA GLU A 60 3.77 1.61 29.55
C GLU A 60 4.42 1.26 28.21
N ASP A 61 3.64 1.26 27.11
CA ASP A 61 4.17 1.04 25.77
C ASP A 61 5.15 2.14 25.36
N MET A 62 4.83 3.39 25.70
CA MET A 62 5.68 4.54 25.45
C MET A 62 6.96 4.48 26.29
N GLU A 63 6.87 4.10 27.57
CA GLU A 63 8.02 3.94 28.45
C GLU A 63 8.93 2.80 27.99
N ALA A 64 8.36 1.64 27.62
CA ALA A 64 9.12 0.54 27.03
C ALA A 64 9.85 0.96 25.76
N PHE A 65 9.19 1.70 24.87
CA PHE A 65 9.81 2.26 23.67
C PHE A 65 10.96 3.24 24.01
N LEU A 66 10.72 4.16 24.94
CA LEU A 66 11.70 5.16 25.35
C LEU A 66 12.88 4.58 26.13
N SER A 67 12.70 3.48 26.86
CA SER A 67 13.78 2.77 27.56
C SER A 67 14.87 2.26 26.61
N SER A 68 14.51 2.01 25.34
CA SER A 68 15.44 1.58 24.30
C SER A 68 16.06 2.76 23.55
N ALA A 69 15.59 3.99 23.78
CA ALA A 69 16.05 5.17 23.07
C ALA A 69 17.51 5.48 23.43
N GLY A 70 18.38 5.46 22.41
CA GLY A 70 19.81 5.69 22.61
C GLY A 70 20.57 4.49 23.18
N GLY A 71 19.97 3.31 23.31
CA GLY A 71 20.66 2.11 23.82
C GLY A 71 21.84 1.63 22.97
N TRP A 72 21.99 2.14 21.74
CA TRP A 72 23.14 1.86 20.87
C TRP A 72 24.22 2.94 20.90
N LYS A 73 23.95 4.04 21.62
CA LYS A 73 24.92 5.12 21.80
C LYS A 73 26.15 4.52 22.51
N ASP A 74 27.33 4.81 21.97
CA ASP A 74 28.63 4.34 22.47
C ASP A 74 28.91 2.82 22.32
N ILE A 75 27.93 2.03 21.85
CA ILE A 75 28.11 0.61 21.47
C ILE A 75 28.38 0.48 19.97
N VAL A 76 27.71 1.29 19.14
CA VAL A 76 27.84 1.25 17.69
C VAL A 76 28.81 2.34 17.22
N ASP A 77 29.89 1.93 16.54
CA ASP A 77 30.68 2.85 15.72
C ASP A 77 29.87 3.23 14.48
N VAL A 78 29.27 4.42 14.54
CA VAL A 78 28.40 4.97 13.51
C VAL A 78 29.13 5.12 12.16
N GLU A 79 30.41 5.49 12.19
CA GLU A 79 31.17 5.76 10.97
C GLU A 79 31.64 4.46 10.30
N GLN A 80 31.99 3.45 11.08
CA GLN A 80 32.23 2.10 10.56
C GLN A 80 30.94 1.50 9.98
N PHE A 81 29.82 1.59 10.71
CA PHE A 81 28.52 1.09 10.25
C PHE A 81 28.09 1.70 8.90
N LYS A 82 28.24 3.02 8.73
CA LYS A 82 27.93 3.70 7.45
C LYS A 82 28.79 3.17 6.31
N ARG A 83 30.09 2.97 6.54
CA ARG A 83 31.03 2.44 5.54
C ARG A 83 30.66 1.03 5.13
N ASP A 84 30.36 0.16 6.08
CA ASP A 84 29.97 -1.23 5.82
C ASP A 84 28.63 -1.32 5.07
N ASN A 85 27.67 -0.48 5.44
CA ASN A 85 26.39 -0.41 4.75
C ASN A 85 26.56 0.08 3.29
N ALA A 86 27.38 1.10 3.06
CA ALA A 86 27.70 1.59 1.72
C ALA A 86 28.42 0.52 0.87
N ALA A 87 29.34 -0.24 1.46
CA ALA A 87 30.01 -1.35 0.79
C ALA A 87 29.00 -2.47 0.43
N SER A 88 28.14 -2.86 1.37
CA SER A 88 27.10 -3.87 1.16
C SER A 88 26.14 -3.49 0.03
N ARG A 89 25.69 -2.22 -0.02
CA ARG A 89 24.82 -1.72 -1.11
C ARG A 89 25.46 -1.86 -2.49
N ARG A 90 26.78 -1.71 -2.60
CA ARG A 90 27.52 -1.88 -3.87
C ARG A 90 27.64 -3.35 -4.29
N MET A 91 27.50 -4.27 -3.34
CA MET A 91 27.56 -5.72 -3.58
C MET A 91 26.18 -6.34 -3.84
N SER A 92 25.12 -5.54 -3.97
CA SER A 92 23.78 -6.05 -4.20
C SER A 92 23.73 -6.85 -5.51
N THR A 93 23.59 -8.16 -5.40
CA THR A 93 23.35 -9.11 -6.50
C THR A 93 21.86 -9.21 -6.86
N ARG A 94 21.00 -8.45 -6.17
CA ARG A 94 19.56 -8.49 -6.39
C ARG A 94 19.24 -7.89 -7.78
N PRO A 95 18.49 -8.60 -8.64
CA PRO A 95 18.15 -8.10 -9.95
C PRO A 95 17.31 -6.81 -9.82
N PRO A 96 17.46 -5.84 -10.75
CA PRO A 96 16.64 -4.63 -10.77
C PRO A 96 15.15 -4.99 -10.86
N ILE A 97 14.32 -4.27 -10.11
CA ILE A 97 12.87 -4.35 -10.22
C ILE A 97 12.43 -3.18 -11.12
N ASP A 98 11.67 -3.47 -12.17
CA ASP A 98 11.07 -2.44 -13.02
C ASP A 98 10.02 -1.67 -12.21
N VAL A 99 10.14 -0.34 -12.19
CA VAL A 99 9.24 0.59 -11.46
C VAL A 99 8.43 1.40 -12.47
#